data_AF-A0A8B9JHC4-F1
#
_entry.id   AF-A0A8B9JHC4-F1
#
_cell.length_a   1.000
_cell.length_b   1.000
_cell.length_c   1.000
_cell.angle_alpha   90.00
_cell.angle_beta   90.00
_cell.angle_gamma   90.00
#
_symmetry.space_group_name_H-M   'P 1'
#
loop_
_entity.id
_entity.type
_entity.pdbx_description
1 polymer ?
#
loop_
_entity_poly.entity_id
_entity_poly.type
_entity_poly.pdbx_seq_one_letter_code
_entity_poly.pdbx_strand_id
1 'polypeptide(L)'
;MPCPSSSNGSNSEHGVMKQVRFSSGCNSDSDSQEKPCGAPLSGRPQIQLGPQLKLLPLNDQVRELQTILRDRSTSRGDFVFCADRLIRLVVEEGLNQLPYTECVVTTPTGHKYEGVKFERGNCGVSIMRSGEAMEQGLRDCCRSIRIGKILIQSDEETMKAKVYYAKFPPDIYRRKVLLMYPILSKY
;
A
#
# COMPACT_ATOMS: atom_id res chain seq x y z
N MET A 1 48.01 -1.53 -40.92
CA MET A 1 49.22 -2.32 -40.59
C MET A 1 49.02 -2.92 -39.20
N PRO A 2 49.49 -4.16 -38.95
CA PRO A 2 48.65 -5.26 -38.47
C PRO A 2 48.82 -5.64 -36.98
N CYS A 3 47.93 -6.51 -36.53
CA CYS A 3 47.90 -7.21 -35.23
C CYS A 3 49.22 -7.93 -34.87
N PRO A 4 49.34 -8.33 -33.60
CA PRO A 4 49.88 -9.65 -33.31
C PRO A 4 48.92 -10.49 -32.44
N SER A 5 48.60 -11.68 -32.95
CA SER A 5 48.19 -12.88 -32.20
C SER A 5 49.35 -13.38 -31.34
N SER A 6 49.10 -13.78 -30.09
CA SER A 6 49.04 -15.16 -29.54
C SER A 6 48.91 -14.97 -28.02
N SER A 7 48.25 -15.78 -27.18
CA SER A 7 48.18 -17.24 -27.12
C SER A 7 47.10 -17.68 -26.11
N ASN A 8 46.57 -18.88 -26.36
CA ASN A 8 45.63 -19.67 -25.55
C ASN A 8 45.78 -19.57 -24.01
N GLY A 9 44.63 -19.45 -23.35
CA GLY A 9 44.43 -19.77 -21.94
C GLY A 9 42.95 -20.11 -21.72
N SER A 10 42.63 -21.40 -21.82
CA SER A 10 41.32 -21.97 -21.53
C SER A 10 41.01 -21.87 -20.04
N ASN A 11 40.02 -21.05 -19.66
CA ASN A 11 39.30 -21.21 -18.41
C ASN A 11 37.82 -20.91 -18.63
N SER A 12 37.07 -21.97 -18.85
CA SER A 12 35.61 -21.98 -18.85
C SER A 12 35.12 -21.85 -17.41
N GLU A 13 34.93 -20.62 -16.93
CA GLU A 13 34.12 -20.37 -15.74
C GLU A 13 32.65 -20.28 -16.17
N HIS A 14 31.94 -21.41 -16.06
CA HIS A 14 30.50 -21.44 -16.09
C HIS A 14 29.96 -20.62 -14.89
N GLY A 15 29.48 -19.41 -15.19
CA GLY A 15 28.69 -18.61 -14.26
C GLY A 15 27.43 -19.37 -13.86
N VAL A 16 27.44 -19.94 -12.65
CA VAL A 16 26.31 -20.63 -12.05
C VAL A 16 25.18 -19.63 -11.82
N MET A 17 24.11 -19.72 -12.63
CA MET A 17 22.82 -19.11 -12.32
C MET A 17 22.34 -19.62 -10.96
N LYS A 18 22.26 -18.73 -9.96
CA LYS A 18 21.59 -19.05 -8.69
C LYS A 18 20.10 -19.17 -8.93
N GLN A 19 19.66 -20.40 -9.17
CA GLN A 19 18.25 -20.78 -9.23
C GLN A 19 17.68 -20.76 -7.81
N VAL A 20 16.67 -19.91 -7.56
CA VAL A 20 15.88 -19.95 -6.32
C VAL A 20 15.00 -21.20 -6.40
N ARG A 21 15.36 -22.24 -5.64
CA ARG A 21 14.57 -23.47 -5.51
C ARG A 21 13.42 -23.23 -4.55
N PHE A 22 12.19 -23.33 -5.04
CA PHE A 22 11.03 -23.60 -4.19
C PHE A 22 11.13 -25.05 -3.72
N SER A 23 11.04 -25.28 -2.42
CA SER A 23 11.11 -26.59 -1.79
C SER A 23 9.88 -27.43 -2.18
N SER A 24 10.09 -28.46 -3.00
CA SER A 24 9.16 -29.55 -3.23
C SER A 24 9.21 -30.52 -2.04
N GLY A 25 8.06 -30.83 -1.46
CA GLY A 25 7.93 -31.71 -0.30
C GLY A 25 8.25 -33.17 -0.61
N CYS A 26 8.65 -33.89 0.45
CA CYS A 26 8.71 -35.35 0.47
C CYS A 26 7.90 -35.85 1.67
N ASN A 27 6.99 -36.79 1.39
CA ASN A 27 6.14 -37.51 2.33
C ASN A 27 6.96 -38.54 3.12
N SER A 28 6.69 -38.63 4.42
CA SER A 28 6.74 -39.91 5.14
C SER A 28 5.92 -39.79 6.43
N ASP A 29 4.99 -40.72 6.56
CA ASP A 29 3.93 -40.83 7.56
C ASP A 29 4.43 -40.98 8.99
N SER A 30 3.74 -40.36 9.95
CA SER A 30 3.57 -40.86 11.32
C SER A 30 2.35 -40.20 11.95
N ASP A 31 1.43 -41.05 12.36
CA ASP A 31 0.07 -40.84 12.83
C ASP A 31 0.01 -40.03 14.14
N SER A 32 -0.77 -38.95 14.14
CA SER A 32 -1.26 -38.25 15.34
C SER A 32 -2.47 -37.43 14.91
N GLN A 33 -3.67 -37.93 15.28
CA GLN A 33 -4.95 -37.28 15.06
C GLN A 33 -5.04 -35.94 15.81
N GLU A 34 -4.76 -34.83 15.13
CA GLU A 34 -5.31 -33.52 15.48
C GLU A 34 -6.21 -33.02 14.35
N LYS A 35 -7.47 -32.77 14.71
CA LYS A 35 -8.53 -32.33 13.79
C LYS A 35 -8.14 -31.02 13.08
N PRO A 36 -8.37 -30.89 11.76
CA PRO A 36 -8.09 -29.66 11.06
C PRO A 36 -9.12 -28.60 11.49
N CYS A 37 -8.70 -27.58 12.23
CA CYS A 37 -9.53 -26.41 12.50
C CYS A 37 -9.50 -25.46 11.29
N GLY A 38 -9.93 -25.98 10.14
CA GLY A 38 -10.28 -25.21 8.96
C GLY A 38 -11.75 -24.85 9.04
N ALA A 39 -12.11 -23.94 9.94
CA ALA A 39 -13.42 -23.31 9.85
C ALA A 39 -13.38 -22.29 8.68
N PRO A 40 -14.30 -22.34 7.71
CA PRO A 40 -14.58 -21.16 6.91
C PRO A 40 -14.99 -20.07 7.91
N LEU A 41 -14.40 -18.88 7.81
CA LEU A 41 -14.92 -17.69 8.50
C LEU A 41 -16.24 -17.25 7.81
N SER A 42 -17.20 -18.16 7.69
CA SER A 42 -18.57 -17.89 7.29
C SER A 42 -19.33 -17.42 8.52
N GLY A 43 -19.36 -16.10 8.73
CA GLY A 43 -20.15 -15.53 9.82
C GLY A 43 -19.67 -14.20 10.38
N ARG A 44 -18.74 -13.48 9.73
CA ARG A 44 -18.61 -12.06 10.08
C ARG A 44 -19.89 -11.36 9.63
N PRO A 45 -20.62 -10.65 10.51
CA PRO A 45 -21.63 -9.71 10.04
C PRO A 45 -20.91 -8.73 9.13
N GLN A 46 -21.13 -8.86 7.83
CA GLN A 46 -20.76 -7.86 6.85
C GLN A 46 -21.57 -6.64 7.27
N ILE A 47 -20.95 -5.73 8.02
CA ILE A 47 -21.55 -4.42 8.26
C ILE A 47 -21.79 -3.89 6.86
N GLN A 48 -23.05 -3.77 6.47
CA GLN A 48 -23.43 -3.33 5.13
C GLN A 48 -23.29 -1.80 5.08
N LEU A 49 -22.05 -1.32 5.28
CA LEU A 49 -21.66 0.01 4.86
C LEU A 49 -21.84 0.02 3.34
N GLY A 50 -22.54 1.02 2.82
CA GLY A 50 -23.09 1.04 1.45
C GLY A 50 -22.07 0.80 0.32
N PRO A 51 -22.52 0.83 -0.96
CA PRO A 51 -21.75 0.36 -2.12
C PRO A 51 -20.43 1.12 -2.38
N GLN A 52 -20.23 2.26 -1.73
CA GLN A 52 -19.03 3.09 -1.84
C GLN A 52 -17.91 2.68 -0.89
N LEU A 53 -18.17 1.79 0.08
CA LEU A 53 -17.10 1.25 0.92
C LEU A 53 -16.31 0.21 0.13
N LYS A 54 -15.00 0.44 0.02
CA LYS A 54 -14.03 -0.53 -0.47
C LYS A 54 -13.23 -1.07 0.71
N LEU A 55 -13.23 -2.39 0.86
CA LEU A 55 -12.44 -3.07 1.87
C LEU A 55 -11.13 -3.52 1.25
N LEU A 56 -10.02 -3.18 1.90
CA LEU A 56 -8.72 -3.75 1.54
C LEU A 56 -8.79 -5.29 1.73
N PRO A 57 -8.32 -6.09 0.75
CA PRO A 57 -8.31 -7.55 0.87
C PRO A 57 -7.64 -8.02 2.17
N LEU A 58 -8.37 -8.83 2.95
CA LEU A 58 -7.90 -9.31 4.24
C LEU A 58 -7.14 -10.63 4.10
N ASN A 59 -5.84 -10.51 3.78
CA ASN A 59 -4.93 -11.66 3.73
C ASN A 59 -4.20 -11.82 5.08
N ASP A 60 -3.53 -12.96 5.29
CA ASP A 60 -2.80 -13.23 6.54
C ASP A 60 -1.75 -12.16 6.87
N GLN A 61 -1.10 -11.59 5.85
CA GLN A 61 -0.18 -10.46 6.01
C GLN A 61 -0.85 -9.20 6.56
N VAL A 62 -2.03 -8.84 6.06
CA VAL A 62 -2.79 -7.69 6.58
C VAL A 62 -3.25 -7.96 8.01
N ARG A 63 -3.66 -9.20 8.30
CA ARG A 63 -4.07 -9.62 9.62
C ARG A 63 -2.91 -9.56 10.63
N GLU A 64 -1.72 -10.03 10.25
CA GLU A 64 -0.49 -9.93 11.06
C GLU A 64 -0.16 -8.48 11.40
N LEU A 65 -0.15 -7.58 10.41
CA LEU A 65 0.08 -6.15 10.63
C LEU A 65 -0.93 -5.56 11.61
N GLN A 66 -2.21 -5.90 11.45
CA GLN A 66 -3.25 -5.45 12.37
C GLN A 66 -3.10 -6.04 13.78
N THR A 67 -2.63 -7.28 13.92
CA THR A 67 -2.33 -7.88 15.23
C THR A 67 -1.26 -7.09 15.96
N ILE A 68 -0.14 -6.79 15.29
CA ILE A 68 0.97 -6.01 15.87
C ILE A 68 0.50 -4.60 16.25
N LEU A 69 -0.27 -3.94 15.39
CA LEU A 69 -0.78 -2.59 15.66
C LEU A 69 -1.78 -2.52 16.83
N ARG A 70 -2.44 -3.63 17.16
CA ARG A 70 -3.44 -3.71 18.23
C ARG A 70 -2.88 -4.28 19.54
N ASP A 71 -1.74 -4.94 19.50
CA ASP A 71 -1.10 -5.47 20.70
C ASP A 71 -0.51 -4.33 21.55
N ARG A 72 -0.93 -4.29 22.81
CA ARG A 72 -0.46 -3.33 23.81
C ARG A 72 1.03 -3.49 24.13
N SER A 73 1.58 -4.69 23.93
CA SER A 73 2.98 -4.99 24.24
C SER A 73 3.95 -4.62 23.11
N THR A 74 3.44 -4.25 21.94
CA THR A 74 4.23 -3.88 20.77
C THR A 74 5.16 -2.69 21.03
N SER A 75 6.42 -2.82 20.61
CA SER A 75 7.39 -1.74 20.72
C SER A 75 7.02 -0.56 19.79
N ARG A 76 7.46 0.66 20.14
CA ARG A 76 7.24 1.83 19.27
C ARG A 76 7.81 1.63 17.87
N GLY A 77 8.97 0.97 17.75
CA GLY A 77 9.63 0.73 16.47
C GLY A 77 8.78 -0.16 15.56
N ASP A 78 8.32 -1.29 16.11
CA ASP A 78 7.50 -2.26 15.37
C ASP A 78 6.13 -1.67 15.02
N PHE A 79 5.54 -0.87 15.91
CA PHE A 79 4.29 -0.17 15.64
C PHE A 79 4.43 0.75 14.42
N VAL A 80 5.45 1.63 14.40
CA VAL A 80 5.66 2.55 13.28
C VAL A 80 5.94 1.79 11.99
N PHE A 81 6.81 0.80 12.02
CA PHE A 81 7.13 -0.03 10.86
C PHE A 81 5.89 -0.73 10.28
N CYS A 82 5.09 -1.37 11.13
CA CYS A 82 3.88 -2.06 10.69
C CYS A 82 2.78 -1.09 10.24
N ALA A 83 2.68 0.09 10.88
CA ALA A 83 1.73 1.13 10.52
C ALA A 83 2.04 1.66 9.12
N ASP A 84 3.30 2.01 8.85
CA ASP A 84 3.73 2.51 7.54
C ASP A 84 3.50 1.48 6.44
N ARG A 85 3.77 0.19 6.74
CA ARG A 85 3.53 -0.91 5.81
C ARG A 85 2.04 -1.09 5.51
N LEU A 86 1.17 -1.01 6.52
CA LEU A 86 -0.28 -1.09 6.31
C LEU A 86 -0.83 0.15 5.59
N ILE A 87 -0.35 1.34 5.93
CA ILE A 87 -0.70 2.62 5.29
C ILE A 87 -0.39 2.54 3.80
N ARG A 88 0.78 2.01 3.40
CA ARG A 88 1.12 1.83 1.99
C ARG A 88 0.04 1.05 1.24
N LEU A 89 -0.40 -0.09 1.79
CA LEU A 89 -1.42 -0.93 1.16
C LEU A 89 -2.74 -0.18 1.01
N VAL A 90 -3.17 0.55 2.05
CA VAL A 90 -4.39 1.35 2.02
C VAL A 90 -4.30 2.50 1.02
N VAL A 91 -3.14 3.15 0.93
CA VAL A 91 -2.91 4.25 -0.02
C VAL A 91 -2.94 3.76 -1.46
N GLU A 92 -2.26 2.66 -1.78
CA GLU A 92 -2.30 2.06 -3.13
C GLU A 92 -3.75 1.73 -3.53
N GLU A 93 -4.51 1.11 -2.62
CA GLU A 93 -5.91 0.80 -2.89
C GLU A 93 -6.79 2.05 -3.02
N GLY A 94 -6.48 3.11 -2.26
CA GLY A 94 -7.13 4.41 -2.38
C GLY A 94 -6.84 5.11 -3.72
N LEU A 95 -5.61 4.98 -4.23
CA LEU A 95 -5.22 5.52 -5.53
C LEU A 95 -5.94 4.80 -6.68
N ASN A 96 -6.22 3.50 -6.55
CA ASN A 96 -7.01 2.73 -7.52
C ASN A 96 -8.45 3.26 -7.69
N GLN A 97 -8.96 4.05 -6.75
CA GLN A 97 -10.29 4.67 -6.84
C GLN A 97 -10.29 6.03 -7.56
N LEU A 98 -9.11 6.53 -7.96
CA LEU A 98 -8.95 7.76 -8.72
C LEU A 98 -8.94 7.47 -10.23
N PRO A 99 -9.22 8.46 -11.09
CA PRO A 99 -9.37 8.20 -12.52
C PRO A 99 -8.04 7.88 -13.22
N TYR A 100 -8.14 6.95 -14.17
CA TYR A 100 -7.07 6.56 -15.10
C TYR A 100 -7.58 6.71 -16.53
N THR A 101 -6.66 6.96 -17.46
CA THR A 101 -6.93 7.03 -18.89
C THR A 101 -6.16 5.95 -19.63
N GLU A 102 -6.77 5.36 -20.66
CA GLU A 102 -6.10 4.38 -21.52
C GLU A 102 -4.94 5.03 -22.28
N CYS A 103 -3.86 4.28 -22.46
CA CYS A 103 -2.73 4.71 -23.25
C CYS A 103 -2.04 3.54 -23.93
N VAL A 104 -1.42 3.80 -25.08
CA VAL A 104 -0.58 2.82 -25.77
C VAL A 104 0.86 3.30 -25.73
N VAL A 105 1.76 2.43 -25.27
CA VAL A 105 3.20 2.69 -25.25
C VAL A 105 3.92 1.68 -26.12
N THR A 106 5.08 2.06 -26.63
CA THR A 106 5.97 1.14 -27.35
C THR A 106 7.01 0.61 -26.37
N THR A 107 7.08 -0.71 -26.24
CA THR A 107 8.07 -1.39 -25.38
C THR A 107 9.48 -1.22 -25.96
N PRO A 108 10.54 -1.43 -25.16
CA PRO A 108 11.91 -1.43 -25.67
C PRO A 108 12.17 -2.47 -26.78
N THR A 109 11.34 -3.52 -26.83
CA THR A 109 11.36 -4.57 -27.87
C THR A 109 10.55 -4.20 -29.12
N GLY A 110 9.94 -3.02 -29.18
CA GLY A 110 9.19 -2.53 -30.33
C GLY A 110 7.71 -2.94 -30.39
N HIS A 111 7.22 -3.70 -29.41
CA HIS A 111 5.81 -4.10 -29.34
C HIS A 111 4.94 -2.96 -28.77
N LYS A 112 3.69 -2.90 -29.20
CA LYS A 112 2.69 -2.00 -28.60
C LYS A 112 2.12 -2.67 -27.33
N TYR A 113 2.06 -1.92 -26.24
CA TYR A 113 1.42 -2.33 -24.99
C TYR A 113 0.25 -1.40 -24.70
N GLU A 114 -0.94 -1.97 -24.56
CA GLU A 114 -2.17 -1.29 -24.15
C GLU A 114 -2.21 -1.25 -22.62
N GLY A 115 -2.05 -0.06 -22.06
CA GLY A 115 -1.99 0.15 -20.62
C GLY A 115 -2.87 1.32 -20.19
N VAL A 116 -2.64 1.78 -18.97
CA VAL A 116 -3.35 2.89 -18.37
C VAL A 116 -2.39 3.89 -17.74
N LYS A 117 -2.84 5.14 -17.66
CA LYS A 117 -2.10 6.25 -17.08
C LYS A 117 -2.96 6.94 -16.03
N PHE A 118 -2.36 7.22 -14.87
CA PHE A 118 -3.02 7.99 -13.82
C PHE A 118 -3.33 9.42 -14.29
N GLU A 119 -4.56 9.87 -14.08
CA GLU A 119 -4.98 11.21 -14.50
C GLU A 119 -4.30 12.29 -13.65
N ARG A 120 -4.00 13.45 -14.26
CA ARG A 120 -3.47 14.61 -13.53
C ARG A 120 -4.61 15.32 -12.80
N GLY A 121 -4.27 16.07 -11.76
CA GLY A 121 -5.27 16.85 -11.01
C GLY A 121 -5.74 16.20 -9.72
N ASN A 122 -5.06 15.17 -9.24
CA ASN A 122 -5.32 14.61 -7.91
C ASN A 122 -4.53 15.35 -6.82
N CYS A 123 -5.05 15.41 -5.60
CA CYS A 123 -4.32 15.89 -4.43
C CYS A 123 -4.73 15.10 -3.16
N GLY A 124 -3.80 15.00 -2.21
CA GLY A 124 -4.10 14.49 -0.88
C GLY A 124 -4.54 15.62 0.06
N VAL A 125 -5.37 15.31 1.04
CA VAL A 125 -5.63 16.19 2.18
C VAL A 125 -5.53 15.37 3.45
N SER A 126 -4.62 15.76 4.36
CA SER A 126 -4.50 15.12 5.67
C SER A 126 -5.31 15.87 6.72
N ILE A 127 -6.02 15.12 7.56
CA ILE A 127 -6.62 15.67 8.78
C ILE A 127 -5.57 15.58 9.90
N MET A 128 -5.14 16.73 10.39
CA MET A 128 -4.14 16.83 11.44
C MET A 128 -4.69 16.32 12.78
N ARG A 129 -3.88 15.66 13.61
CA ARG A 129 -2.47 15.28 13.38
C ARG A 129 -2.29 13.86 12.82
N SER A 130 -3.21 12.94 13.11
CA SER A 130 -3.03 11.53 12.76
C SER A 130 -3.01 11.26 11.25
N GLY A 131 -3.73 12.05 10.44
CA GLY A 131 -3.69 11.97 8.98
C GLY A 131 -2.31 12.27 8.39
N GLU A 132 -1.43 12.98 9.12
CA GLU A 132 -0.07 13.28 8.66
C GLU A 132 0.79 12.01 8.54
N ALA A 133 0.51 10.98 9.34
CA ALA A 133 1.19 9.69 9.27
C ALA A 133 1.04 9.02 7.90
N MET A 134 -0.04 9.30 7.18
CA MET A 134 -0.30 8.72 5.86
C MET A 134 0.39 9.49 4.72
N GLU A 135 0.88 10.71 4.98
CA GLU A 135 1.45 11.55 3.92
C GLU A 135 2.71 10.95 3.31
N GLN A 136 3.54 10.28 4.13
CA GLN A 136 4.76 9.65 3.62
C GLN A 136 4.43 8.50 2.67
N GLY A 137 3.51 7.61 3.06
CA GLY A 137 3.02 6.54 2.20
C GLY A 137 2.48 7.07 0.86
N LEU A 138 1.73 8.18 0.89
CA LEU A 138 1.24 8.83 -0.31
C LEU A 138 2.36 9.43 -1.19
N ARG A 139 3.36 10.09 -0.61
CA ARG A 139 4.50 10.64 -1.37
C ARG A 139 5.34 9.54 -2.01
N ASP A 140 5.46 8.40 -1.34
CA ASP A 140 6.22 7.28 -1.87
C ASP A 140 5.50 6.58 -3.03
N CYS A 141 4.16 6.59 -3.06
CA CYS A 141 3.37 6.11 -4.20
C CYS A 141 3.33 7.14 -5.34
N CYS A 142 3.22 8.43 -4.99
CA CYS A 142 2.98 9.53 -5.93
C CYS A 142 3.87 10.73 -5.60
N ARG A 143 5.10 10.76 -6.15
CA ARG A 143 6.14 11.76 -5.81
C ARG A 143 5.73 13.22 -6.02
N SER A 144 4.84 13.50 -6.98
CA SER A 144 4.44 14.86 -7.35
C SER A 144 3.05 15.28 -6.86
N ILE A 145 2.44 14.52 -5.95
CA ILE A 145 1.10 14.85 -5.45
C ILE A 145 1.14 16.02 -4.46
N ARG A 146 0.24 16.99 -4.65
CA ARG A 146 0.09 18.10 -3.70
C ARG A 146 -0.68 17.61 -2.48
N ILE A 147 -0.29 18.04 -1.28
CA ILE A 147 -0.94 17.68 -0.02
C ILE A 147 -1.41 18.95 0.68
N GLY A 148 -2.72 19.04 0.91
CA GLY A 148 -3.34 20.03 1.80
C GLY A 148 -3.48 19.49 3.22
N LYS A 149 -3.74 20.39 4.17
CA LYS A 149 -3.90 20.04 5.59
C LYS A 149 -5.13 20.73 6.19
N ILE A 150 -5.82 20.02 7.06
CA ILE A 150 -6.94 20.56 7.85
C ILE A 150 -6.71 20.21 9.31
N LEU A 151 -6.82 21.19 10.21
CA LEU A 151 -6.92 20.97 11.65
C LEU A 151 -8.37 21.15 12.08
N ILE A 152 -8.94 20.07 12.62
CA ILE A 152 -10.28 20.04 13.18
C ILE A 152 -10.13 19.78 14.68
N GLN A 153 -10.81 20.57 15.49
CA GLN A 153 -10.86 20.39 16.94
C GLN A 153 -12.29 20.63 17.42
N SER A 154 -12.70 19.89 18.44
CA SER A 154 -13.99 20.08 19.10
C SER A 154 -13.90 21.32 19.98
N ASP A 155 -14.88 22.20 19.82
CA ASP A 155 -15.07 23.35 20.69
C ASP A 155 -15.49 22.88 22.09
N GLU A 156 -14.86 23.42 23.15
CA GLU A 156 -15.00 22.94 24.53
C GLU A 156 -16.40 23.19 25.12
N GLU A 157 -17.09 24.23 24.65
CA GLU A 157 -18.41 24.60 25.16
C GLU A 157 -19.52 23.91 24.37
N THR A 158 -19.39 23.85 23.04
CA THR A 158 -20.46 23.36 22.16
C THR A 158 -20.30 21.90 21.75
N MET A 159 -19.13 21.29 22.00
CA MET A 159 -18.74 19.95 21.54
C MET A 159 -18.85 19.77 20.02
N LYS A 160 -18.94 20.87 19.25
CA LYS A 160 -19.02 20.84 17.78
C LYS A 160 -17.64 20.88 17.17
N ALA A 161 -17.44 20.11 16.10
CA ALA A 161 -16.21 20.13 15.33
C ALA A 161 -16.08 21.48 14.60
N LYS A 162 -14.97 22.19 14.85
CA LYS A 162 -14.62 23.45 14.20
C LYS A 162 -13.30 23.33 13.46
N VAL A 163 -13.20 23.99 12.31
CA VAL A 163 -11.96 24.06 11.53
C VAL A 163 -11.13 25.23 12.05
N TYR A 164 -9.96 24.93 12.61
CA TYR A 164 -9.04 25.93 13.14
C TYR A 164 -7.97 26.32 12.12
N TYR A 165 -7.62 25.39 11.24
CA TYR A 165 -6.64 25.61 10.19
C TYR A 165 -7.02 24.82 8.95
N ALA A 166 -6.91 25.45 7.79
CA ALA A 166 -7.08 24.79 6.51
C ALA A 166 -6.15 25.44 5.49
N LYS A 167 -5.25 24.63 4.91
CA LYS A 167 -4.37 25.07 3.83
C LYS A 167 -4.42 24.06 2.70
N PHE A 168 -4.90 24.52 1.55
CA PHE A 168 -5.11 23.70 0.36
C PHE A 168 -4.29 24.20 -0.82
N PRO A 169 -4.07 23.35 -1.84
CA PRO A 169 -3.69 23.84 -3.15
C PRO A 169 -4.72 24.87 -3.66
N PRO A 170 -4.30 25.98 -4.29
CA PRO A 170 -5.21 27.05 -4.73
C PRO A 170 -6.25 26.58 -5.76
N ASP A 171 -5.98 25.47 -6.44
CA ASP A 171 -6.81 24.86 -7.47
C ASP A 171 -7.59 23.62 -6.96
N ILE A 172 -7.73 23.42 -5.64
CA ILE A 172 -8.39 22.24 -5.06
C ILE A 172 -9.82 22.00 -5.57
N TYR A 173 -10.57 23.06 -5.89
CA TYR A 173 -11.94 22.97 -6.40
C TYR A 173 -12.08 22.26 -7.75
N ARG A 174 -10.97 22.12 -8.50
CA ARG A 174 -10.91 21.37 -9.78
C ARG A 174 -10.30 19.98 -9.63
N ARG A 175 -9.85 19.61 -8.43
CA ARG A 175 -9.07 18.40 -8.16
C ARG A 175 -9.92 17.32 -7.52
N LYS A 176 -9.51 16.05 -7.71
CA LYS A 176 -10.01 14.95 -6.88
C LYS A 176 -9.17 14.86 -5.61
N VAL A 177 -9.85 14.74 -4.48
CA VAL A 177 -9.22 14.81 -3.15
C VAL A 177 -9.20 13.43 -2.52
N LEU A 178 -8.00 12.93 -2.20
CA LEU A 178 -7.81 11.79 -1.33
C LEU A 178 -7.71 12.29 0.12
N LEU A 179 -8.80 12.19 0.88
CA LEU A 179 -8.84 12.56 2.28
C LEU A 179 -8.22 11.45 3.14
N MET A 180 -7.23 11.79 3.95
CA MET A 180 -6.44 10.84 4.74
C MET A 180 -6.66 11.03 6.23
N TYR A 181 -7.17 9.99 6.88
CA TYR A 181 -7.33 9.91 8.32
C TYR A 181 -7.37 8.43 8.76
N PRO A 182 -6.39 7.94 9.55
CA PRO A 182 -6.21 6.51 9.79
C PRO A 182 -7.23 5.88 10.75
N ILE A 183 -7.94 6.68 11.53
CA ILE A 183 -8.88 6.19 12.55
C ILE A 183 -10.22 6.88 12.36
N LEU A 184 -11.28 6.13 12.06
CA LEU A 184 -12.63 6.67 12.04
C LEU A 184 -13.37 6.16 13.28
N SER A 185 -13.60 7.02 14.27
CA SER A 185 -14.43 6.70 15.43
C SER A 185 -15.80 7.35 15.28
N LYS A 186 -16.85 6.63 15.66
CA LYS A 186 -18.13 7.26 16.01
C LYS A 186 -17.97 7.86 17.41
N TYR A 187 -18.45 9.09 17.58
CA TYR A 187 -18.71 9.68 18.89
C TYR A 187 -20.10 9.26 19.35
#